data_AF-A0A973G9M7-F1
#
_entry.id   AF-A0A973G9M7-F1
#
_cell.length_a   1.000
_cell.length_b   1.000
_cell.length_c   1.000
_cell.angle_alpha   90.00
_cell.angle_beta   90.00
_cell.angle_gamma   90.00
#
_symmetry.space_group_name_H-M   'P 1'
#
loop_
_entity.id
_entity.type
_entity.pdbx_description
1 polymer ?
#
loop_
_entity_poly.entity_id
_entity_poly.type
_entity_poly.pdbx_seq_one_letter_code
_entity_poly.pdbx_strand_id
1 'polypeptide(L)'
;MKLTKQQKLRNTANGLLAGLVAVGFEGPWRWAHHEWETAFYKVWRAWPPAGDTQYFRSFRIGGSADGRTSQARDILFAVNGGSPFDGYDRGPLNPRPLGLSAREYLEDCVEGATPEEWMTLASALLAELKRSPQG
;
A
#
# COMPACT_ATOMS: atom_id res chain seq x y z
N MET A 1 -14.45 -10.61 -10.87
CA MET A 1 -15.14 -9.34 -11.21
C MET A 1 -14.08 -8.28 -11.40
N LYS A 2 -14.20 -7.35 -12.37
CA LYS A 2 -13.15 -6.32 -12.58
C LYS A 2 -13.35 -5.18 -11.59
N LEU A 3 -12.32 -4.85 -10.80
CA LEU A 3 -12.37 -3.72 -9.88
C LEU A 3 -12.39 -2.38 -10.62
N THR A 4 -13.18 -1.43 -10.13
CA THR A 4 -13.14 -0.04 -10.57
C THR A 4 -11.83 0.63 -10.17
N LYS A 5 -11.51 1.80 -10.76
CA LYS A 5 -10.27 2.53 -10.43
C LYS A 5 -10.13 2.83 -8.93
N GLN A 6 -11.20 3.29 -8.28
CA GLN A 6 -11.19 3.57 -6.83
C GLN A 6 -11.06 2.30 -6.00
N GLN A 7 -11.74 1.21 -6.38
CA GLN A 7 -11.61 -0.08 -5.69
C GLN A 7 -10.19 -0.63 -5.80
N LYS A 8 -9.52 -0.51 -6.95
CA LYS A 8 -8.12 -0.91 -7.12
C LYS A 8 -7.19 -0.12 -6.20
N LEU A 9 -7.36 1.20 -6.14
CA LEU A 9 -6.58 2.04 -5.24
C LEU A 9 -6.77 1.63 -3.78
N ARG A 10 -8.02 1.42 -3.36
CA ARG A 10 -8.34 1.00 -1.99
C ARG A 10 -7.84 -0.41 -1.68
N ASN A 11 -7.96 -1.34 -2.62
CA ASN A 11 -7.40 -2.68 -2.53
C ASN A 11 -5.88 -2.64 -2.33
N THR A 12 -5.19 -1.85 -3.15
CA THR A 12 -3.74 -1.64 -3.01
C THR A 12 -3.36 -1.01 -1.67
N ALA A 13 -4.08 0.03 -1.25
CA ALA A 13 -3.79 0.72 0.00
C ALA A 13 -3.98 -0.17 1.22
N ASN A 14 -5.12 -0.88 1.28
CA ASN A 14 -5.43 -1.79 2.37
C ASN A 14 -4.49 -3.00 2.37
N GLY A 15 -4.18 -3.57 1.20
CA GLY A 15 -3.22 -4.66 1.07
C GLY A 15 -1.82 -4.26 1.52
N LEU A 16 -1.35 -3.06 1.15
CA LEU A 16 -0.05 -2.54 1.60
C LEU A 16 -0.03 -2.34 3.11
N LEU A 17 -1.05 -1.69 3.68
CA LEU A 17 -1.11 -1.40 5.13
C LEU A 17 -1.27 -2.68 5.96
N ALA A 18 -2.10 -3.62 5.51
CA ALA A 18 -2.20 -4.93 6.15
C ALA A 18 -0.88 -5.72 6.05
N GLY A 19 -0.21 -5.68 4.90
CA GLY A 19 1.11 -6.26 4.71
C GLY A 19 2.15 -5.69 5.68
N LEU A 20 2.14 -4.37 5.89
CA LEU A 20 3.00 -3.68 6.85
C LEU A 20 2.74 -4.17 8.29
N VAL A 21 1.48 -4.23 8.70
CA VAL A 21 1.10 -4.77 10.02
C VAL A 21 1.54 -6.22 10.18
N ALA A 22 1.31 -7.05 9.15
CA ALA A 22 1.66 -8.48 9.18
C ALA A 22 3.18 -8.72 9.32
N VAL A 23 4.02 -7.78 8.88
CA VAL A 23 5.49 -7.84 9.05
C VAL A 23 5.98 -7.07 10.28
N GLY A 24 5.07 -6.62 11.15
CA GLY A 24 5.39 -6.00 12.44
C GLY A 24 5.62 -4.49 12.39
N PHE A 25 5.20 -3.80 11.33
CA PHE A 25 5.17 -2.34 11.34
C PHE A 25 3.96 -1.83 12.10
N GLU A 26 4.20 -1.21 13.24
CA GLU A 26 3.16 -0.71 14.13
C GLU A 26 2.60 0.64 13.72
N GLY A 27 3.30 1.42 12.88
CA GLY A 27 2.93 2.80 12.58
C GLY A 27 3.42 3.82 13.63
N PRO A 28 2.94 5.06 13.56
CA PRO A 28 2.17 5.62 12.45
C PRO A 28 3.00 5.70 11.17
N TRP A 29 2.32 5.86 10.04
CA TRP A 29 2.99 6.20 8.79
C TRP A 29 3.60 7.61 8.87
N ARG A 30 4.92 7.67 9.06
CA ARG A 30 5.66 8.90 9.37
C ARG A 30 6.45 9.50 8.20
N TRP A 31 6.56 8.78 7.10
CA TRP A 31 7.38 9.21 5.96
C TRP A 31 6.66 10.27 5.13
N ALA A 32 7.37 11.34 4.81
CA ALA A 32 6.88 12.38 3.93
C ALA A 32 6.69 11.83 2.51
N HIS A 33 5.76 12.42 1.74
CA HIS A 33 5.37 11.90 0.43
C HIS A 33 6.54 11.59 -0.51
N HIS A 34 7.51 12.50 -0.58
CA HIS A 34 8.65 12.36 -1.49
C HIS A 34 9.61 11.23 -1.08
N GLU A 35 9.72 10.93 0.21
CA GLU A 35 10.61 9.89 0.73
C GLU A 35 10.09 8.49 0.35
N TRP A 36 8.78 8.28 0.49
CA TRP A 36 8.20 6.96 0.29
C TRP A 36 7.75 6.69 -1.14
N GLU A 37 7.44 7.73 -1.92
CA GLU A 37 6.96 7.59 -3.30
C GLU A 37 7.98 6.87 -4.19
N THR A 38 9.24 7.31 -4.18
CA THR A 38 10.31 6.70 -4.98
C THR A 38 10.55 5.25 -4.54
N ALA A 39 10.58 4.99 -3.23
CA ALA A 39 10.72 3.66 -2.68
C ALA A 39 9.55 2.75 -3.13
N PHE A 40 8.32 3.24 -3.03
CA PHE A 40 7.11 2.53 -3.46
C PHE A 40 7.15 2.19 -4.94
N TYR A 41 7.43 3.14 -5.83
CA TYR A 41 7.48 2.83 -7.26
C TYR A 41 8.53 1.77 -7.60
N LYS A 42 9.69 1.80 -6.93
CA LYS A 42 10.76 0.83 -7.13
C LYS A 42 10.31 -0.58 -6.74
N VAL A 43 9.77 -0.75 -5.53
CA VAL A 43 9.33 -2.07 -5.05
C VAL A 43 8.07 -2.54 -5.77
N TRP A 44 7.14 -1.64 -6.08
CA TRP A 44 5.93 -1.94 -6.83
C TRP A 44 6.25 -2.46 -8.23
N ARG A 45 7.18 -1.81 -8.94
CA ARG A 45 7.60 -2.25 -10.27
C ARG A 45 8.26 -3.64 -10.25
N ALA A 46 8.95 -3.97 -9.17
CA ALA A 46 9.60 -5.27 -9.00
C ALA A 46 8.64 -6.36 -8.46
N TRP A 47 7.45 -5.99 -7.99
CA TRP A 47 6.46 -6.90 -7.41
C TRP A 47 5.61 -7.53 -8.52
N PRO A 48 5.78 -8.83 -8.84
CA PRO A 48 5.15 -9.44 -10.01
C PRO A 48 3.62 -9.25 -10.12
N PRO A 49 2.84 -9.33 -9.02
CA PRO A 49 1.40 -9.09 -9.06
C PRO A 49 1.01 -7.71 -9.58
N ALA A 50 1.88 -6.69 -9.50
CA ALA A 50 1.61 -5.34 -9.99
C ALA A 50 1.19 -5.27 -11.47
N GLY A 51 1.57 -6.27 -12.27
CA GLY A 51 1.20 -6.38 -13.68
C GLY A 51 -0.26 -6.77 -13.91
N ASP A 52 -0.96 -7.32 -12.92
CA ASP A 52 -2.36 -7.71 -13.06
C ASP A 52 -3.29 -6.50 -12.99
N THR A 53 -3.57 -5.97 -14.18
CA THR A 53 -4.47 -4.82 -14.34
C THR A 53 -5.94 -5.14 -14.06
N GLN A 54 -6.34 -6.36 -13.74
CA GLN A 54 -7.69 -6.66 -13.26
C GLN A 54 -7.88 -6.17 -11.82
N TYR A 55 -6.88 -6.35 -10.98
CA TYR A 55 -6.92 -6.07 -9.53
C TYR A 55 -6.13 -4.83 -9.14
N PHE A 56 -5.13 -4.46 -9.94
CA PHE A 56 -4.23 -3.37 -9.61
C PHE A 56 -4.28 -2.24 -10.64
N ARG A 57 -3.95 -1.04 -10.17
CA ARG A 57 -3.70 0.11 -11.03
C ARG A 57 -2.22 0.12 -11.40
N SER A 58 -1.91 0.48 -12.64
CA SER A 58 -0.53 0.76 -13.03
C SER A 58 -0.06 2.06 -12.36
N PHE A 59 1.02 1.97 -11.60
CA PHE A 59 1.72 3.12 -11.03
C PHE A 59 3.00 3.41 -11.83
N ARG A 60 3.17 4.64 -12.28
CA ARG A 60 4.33 5.10 -13.08
C ARG A 60 4.98 6.31 -12.43
N ILE A 61 6.31 6.31 -12.36
CA ILE A 61 7.11 7.47 -11.94
C ILE A 61 6.76 8.66 -12.87
N GLY A 62 6.47 9.82 -12.28
CA GLY A 62 6.09 11.03 -13.03
C GLY A 62 4.67 11.01 -13.63
N GLY A 63 3.86 9.99 -13.32
CA GLY A 63 2.54 9.80 -13.90
C GLY A 63 1.44 10.69 -13.29
N SER A 64 1.43 11.98 -13.57
CA SER A 64 0.26 12.81 -13.31
C SER A 64 -0.46 13.10 -14.63
N ALA A 65 -1.79 13.16 -14.64
CA ALA A 65 -2.50 13.73 -15.80
C ALA A 65 -2.03 15.18 -16.09
N ASP A 66 -1.53 15.89 -15.06
CA ASP A 66 -1.22 17.32 -15.11
C ASP A 66 0.15 17.69 -14.49
N GLY A 67 1.08 16.74 -14.30
CA GLY A 67 2.34 16.95 -13.57
C GLY A 67 2.27 17.28 -12.05
N ARG A 68 1.09 17.30 -11.41
CA ARG A 68 0.88 17.81 -10.04
C ARG A 68 0.60 16.77 -8.94
N THR A 69 0.25 15.52 -9.28
CA THR A 69 -0.16 14.52 -8.27
C THR A 69 0.58 13.20 -8.45
N SER A 70 1.30 12.80 -7.40
CA SER A 70 1.88 11.46 -7.24
C SER A 70 0.79 10.38 -7.31
N GLN A 71 0.96 9.36 -8.15
CA GLN A 71 0.03 8.21 -8.18
C GLN A 71 0.19 7.32 -6.95
N ALA A 72 1.37 7.31 -6.32
CA ALA A 72 1.57 6.66 -5.04
C ALA A 72 0.73 7.35 -3.95
N ARG A 73 0.67 8.68 -3.93
CA ARG A 73 -0.19 9.42 -3.00
C ARG A 73 -1.68 9.03 -3.12
N ASP A 74 -2.15 8.73 -4.34
CA ASP A 74 -3.53 8.31 -4.58
C ASP A 74 -3.92 7.04 -3.78
N ILE A 75 -2.98 6.12 -3.51
CA ILE A 75 -3.32 4.90 -2.73
C ILE A 75 -3.60 5.25 -1.27
N LEU A 76 -2.75 6.05 -0.63
CA LEU A 76 -2.95 6.42 0.76
C LEU A 76 -4.16 7.35 0.95
N PHE A 77 -4.51 8.14 -0.07
CA PHE A 77 -5.76 8.90 -0.10
C PHE A 77 -7.03 8.06 -0.28
N ALA A 78 -6.90 6.83 -0.77
CA ALA A 78 -8.01 5.89 -0.81
C ALA A 78 -8.31 5.28 0.58
N VAL A 79 -7.46 5.54 1.58
CA VAL A 79 -7.69 5.20 2.99
C VAL A 79 -8.53 6.31 3.61
N ASN A 80 -9.84 6.10 3.66
CA ASN A 80 -10.84 7.00 4.22
C ASN A 80 -11.95 6.20 4.91
N GLY A 81 -13.09 6.83 5.24
CA GLY A 81 -14.19 6.32 6.09
C GLY A 81 -14.90 4.99 5.73
N GLY A 82 -14.27 4.10 4.97
CA GLY A 82 -14.61 2.68 4.86
C GLY A 82 -13.39 1.74 4.80
N SER A 83 -12.18 2.24 5.04
CA SER A 83 -10.97 1.43 5.22
C SER A 83 -10.79 1.10 6.71
N PRO A 84 -10.41 -0.14 7.06
CA PRO A 84 -10.07 -0.50 8.43
C PRO A 84 -8.77 0.15 8.94
N PHE A 85 -8.06 0.86 8.06
CA PHE A 85 -6.83 1.59 8.36
C PHE A 85 -7.03 3.12 8.31
N ASP A 86 -8.27 3.62 8.36
CA ASP A 86 -8.48 5.07 8.50
C ASP A 86 -7.72 5.62 9.71
N GLY A 87 -7.00 6.72 9.51
CA GLY A 87 -6.08 7.30 10.49
C GLY A 87 -4.70 6.64 10.60
N TYR A 88 -4.28 5.87 9.59
CA TYR A 88 -2.95 5.25 9.48
C TYR A 88 -1.75 6.21 9.70
N ASP A 89 -1.97 7.51 9.50
CA ASP A 89 -0.99 8.59 9.63
C ASP A 89 -0.98 9.25 11.02
N ARG A 90 -2.04 9.06 11.81
CA ARG A 90 -2.23 9.74 13.11
C ARG A 90 -1.88 8.85 14.32
N GLY A 91 -1.88 7.53 14.15
CA GLY A 91 -1.64 6.59 15.25
C GLY A 91 -1.17 5.22 14.76
N PRO A 92 -1.02 4.25 15.68
CA PRO A 92 -0.67 2.90 15.32
C PRO A 92 -1.63 2.33 14.27
N LEU A 93 -1.09 1.55 13.32
CA LEU A 93 -1.90 0.83 12.35
C LEU A 93 -2.78 -0.18 13.08
N ASN A 94 -4.02 -0.34 12.60
CA ASN A 94 -4.96 -1.29 13.16
C ASN A 94 -4.40 -2.72 13.06
N PRO A 95 -4.07 -3.39 14.19
CA PRO A 95 -3.52 -4.74 14.16
C PRO A 95 -4.56 -5.79 13.80
N ARG A 96 -5.85 -5.45 13.90
CA ARG A 96 -6.98 -6.36 13.65
C ARG A 96 -8.03 -5.73 12.71
N PRO A 97 -7.70 -5.50 11.43
CA PRO A 97 -8.64 -4.94 10.47
C PRO A 97 -9.89 -5.83 10.33
N LEU A 98 -11.08 -5.26 10.57
CA LEU A 98 -12.36 -5.99 10.62
C LEU A 98 -12.40 -7.15 11.63
N GLY A 99 -11.56 -7.10 12.68
CA GLY A 99 -11.48 -8.15 13.71
C GLY A 99 -10.59 -9.35 13.34
N LEU A 100 -10.15 -9.44 12.08
CA LEU A 100 -9.23 -10.45 11.57
C LEU A 100 -7.78 -10.11 11.92
N SER A 101 -6.89 -11.09 12.03
CA SER A 101 -5.46 -10.78 11.98
C SER A 101 -5.10 -10.16 10.63
N ALA A 102 -3.99 -9.41 10.57
CA ALA A 102 -3.57 -8.79 9.32
C ALA A 102 -3.37 -9.81 8.18
N ARG A 103 -2.90 -11.02 8.50
CA ARG A 103 -2.73 -12.10 7.52
C ARG A 103 -4.06 -12.65 7.02
N GLU A 104 -5.01 -12.94 7.92
CA GLU A 104 -6.36 -13.37 7.55
C GLU A 104 -7.07 -12.31 6.70
N TYR A 105 -6.90 -11.03 7.04
CA TYR A 105 -7.45 -9.94 6.23
C TYR A 105 -6.86 -9.90 4.81
N LEU A 106 -5.56 -10.13 4.67
CA LEU A 106 -4.93 -10.22 3.35
C LEU A 106 -5.47 -11.39 2.52
N GLU A 107 -5.80 -12.50 3.17
CA GLU A 107 -6.32 -13.70 2.52
C GLU A 107 -7.79 -13.54 2.11
N ASP A 108 -8.62 -13.01 3.01
CA ASP A 108 -10.08 -13.01 2.86
C ASP A 108 -10.63 -11.73 2.22
N CYS A 109 -9.93 -10.59 2.36
CA CYS A 109 -10.48 -9.27 2.05
C CYS A 109 -9.72 -8.51 0.96
N VAL A 110 -8.52 -8.96 0.57
CA VAL A 110 -7.69 -8.28 -0.43
C VAL A 110 -7.53 -9.17 -1.66
N GLU A 111 -7.77 -8.60 -2.83
CA GLU A 111 -7.76 -9.35 -4.09
C GLU A 111 -6.46 -9.17 -4.88
N GLY A 112 -6.11 -10.16 -5.70
CA GLY A 112 -5.07 -10.08 -6.73
C GLY A 112 -3.65 -10.46 -6.31
N ALA A 113 -3.40 -10.69 -5.01
CA ALA A 113 -2.12 -11.20 -4.52
C ALA A 113 -2.33 -11.97 -3.21
N THR A 114 -1.45 -12.94 -2.96
CA THR A 114 -1.42 -13.73 -1.73
C THR A 114 -0.93 -12.90 -0.53
N PRO A 115 -1.21 -13.34 0.72
CA PRO A 115 -0.67 -12.68 1.91
C PRO A 115 0.86 -12.56 1.87
N GLU A 116 1.58 -13.60 1.44
CA GLU A 116 3.03 -13.62 1.29
C GLU A 116 3.55 -12.55 0.32
N GLU A 117 2.85 -12.37 -0.80
CA GLU A 117 3.22 -11.35 -1.79
C GLU A 117 3.05 -9.95 -1.23
N TRP A 118 1.97 -9.68 -0.47
CA TRP A 118 1.78 -8.41 0.22
C TRP A 118 2.83 -8.16 1.31
N MET A 119 3.14 -9.16 2.11
CA MET A 119 4.19 -9.09 3.14
C MET A 119 5.58 -8.87 2.52
N THR A 120 5.84 -9.47 1.35
CA THR A 120 7.07 -9.27 0.59
C THR A 120 7.18 -7.84 0.09
N LEU A 121 6.11 -7.29 -0.50
CA LEU A 121 6.05 -5.89 -0.92
C LEU A 121 6.29 -4.94 0.26
N ALA A 122 5.61 -5.18 1.38
CA ALA A 122 5.74 -4.37 2.60
C ALA A 122 7.16 -4.40 3.17
N SER A 123 7.77 -5.58 3.27
CA SER A 123 9.15 -5.76 3.73
C SER A 123 10.15 -5.05 2.82
N ALA A 124 9.98 -5.19 1.50
CA ALA A 124 10.82 -4.52 0.51
C ALA A 124 10.68 -2.99 0.62
N LEU A 125 9.45 -2.48 0.80
CA LEU A 125 9.21 -1.06 0.99
C LEU A 125 9.92 -0.53 2.23
N LEU A 126 9.77 -1.20 3.37
CA LEU A 126 10.44 -0.83 4.62
C LEU A 126 11.97 -0.86 4.48
N ALA A 127 12.52 -1.81 3.72
CA ALA A 127 13.95 -1.89 3.44
C ALA A 127 14.42 -0.71 2.59
N GLU A 128 13.68 -0.32 1.55
CA GLU A 128 14.00 0.84 0.73
C GLU A 128 13.89 2.16 1.52
N LEU A 129 12.85 2.30 2.35
CA LEU A 129 12.68 3.46 3.24
C LEU A 129 13.80 3.61 4.26
N LYS A 130 14.42 2.51 4.71
CA LYS A 130 15.60 2.53 5.58
C LYS A 130 16.90 2.88 4.85
N ARG A 131 16.96 2.67 3.53
CA ARG A 131 18.15 2.92 2.70
C ARG A 131 18.26 4.35 2.21
N SER A 132 17.14 5.04 2.06
CA SER A 132 17.12 6.47 1.75
C SER A 132 17.61 7.24 2.98
N PRO A 133 18.80 7.85 2.97
CA PRO A 133 19.19 8.78 4.03
C PRO A 133 18.20 9.94 4.01
N GLN A 134 17.81 10.41 5.18
CA GLN A 134 17.10 11.67 5.33
C GLN A 134 17.95 12.73 4.60
N GLY A 135 17.42 13.25 3.49
CA GLY A 135 18.04 14.34 2.74
C GLY A 135 17.89 15.65 3.49
#